data_AF-A0A4R4TF80-F1
#
_entry.id   AF-A0A4R4TF80-F1
#
_cell.length_a   1.000
_cell.length_b   1.000
_cell.length_c   1.000
_cell.angle_alpha   90.00
_cell.angle_beta   90.00
_cell.angle_gamma   90.00
#
_symmetry.space_group_name_H-M   'P 1'
#
loop_
_entity.id
_entity.type
_entity.pdbx_description
1 polymer ?
#
loop_
_entity_poly.entity_id
_entity_poly.type
_entity_poly.pdbx_seq_one_letter_code
_entity_poly.pdbx_strand_id
1 'polypeptide(L)'
;GGRPPSEEKAVRGGAGGRPPSEGLEVELVPIGSAGAKISAVLLGEVDAYVHAGGQYEWDSAAPAAVALAARAHASRIDGSVLEYNRRDPLLPDILVCHPVSASTLLTGIREVSGALP
;
A
#
# COMPACT_ATOMS: atom_id res chain seq x y z
N GLY A 1 6.72 -9.00 22.63
CA GLY A 1 5.98 -8.77 21.38
C GLY A 1 6.99 -8.54 20.28
N GLY A 2 7.21 -9.53 19.42
CA GLY A 2 8.05 -9.36 18.23
C GLY A 2 7.24 -8.67 17.14
N ARG A 3 7.92 -7.93 16.25
CA ARG A 3 7.32 -7.45 15.01
C ARG A 3 6.98 -8.69 14.15
N PRO A 4 5.78 -8.80 13.57
CA PRO A 4 5.48 -9.89 12.64
C PRO A 4 6.44 -9.82 11.44
N PRO A 5 6.83 -10.97 10.85
CA PRO A 5 7.62 -10.98 9.62
C PRO A 5 6.82 -10.28 8.52
N SER A 6 7.40 -9.24 7.92
CA SER A 6 6.67 -8.40 6.96
C SER A 6 7.46 -8.17 5.68
N GLU A 7 6.77 -8.28 4.54
CA GLU A 7 7.26 -7.74 3.27
C GLU A 7 6.65 -6.36 3.04
N GLU A 8 7.40 -5.31 3.38
CA GLU A 8 7.08 -3.92 3.06
C GLU A 8 7.61 -3.59 1.66
N LYS A 9 6.74 -3.13 0.75
CA LYS A 9 7.18 -2.77 -0.61
C LYS A 9 6.56 -1.44 -1.05
N ALA A 10 7.42 -0.51 -1.46
CA ALA A 10 6.98 0.62 -2.26
C ALA A 10 7.06 0.23 -3.74
N VAL A 11 6.10 0.67 -4.54
CA VAL A 11 5.92 0.26 -5.92
C VAL A 11 5.97 1.48 -6.82
N ARG A 12 6.74 1.38 -7.90
CA ARG A 12 6.73 2.30 -9.03
C ARG A 12 6.30 1.56 -10.30
N GLY A 13 5.41 2.15 -11.10
CA GLY A 13 5.03 1.67 -12.42
C GLY A 13 6.06 2.07 -13.47
N GLY A 14 6.50 1.12 -14.28
CA GLY A 14 7.35 1.36 -15.43
C GLY A 14 6.62 2.14 -16.52
N ALA A 15 7.27 3.15 -17.09
CA ALA A 15 6.78 3.88 -18.27
C ALA A 15 6.97 3.04 -19.54
N GLY A 16 6.31 1.89 -19.62
CA GLY A 16 6.33 1.01 -20.79
C GLY A 16 5.21 1.37 -21.77
N GLY A 17 5.56 1.94 -22.93
CA GLY A 17 4.63 2.22 -24.04
C GLY A 17 4.13 0.96 -24.77
N ARG A 18 3.55 -0.01 -24.05
CA ARG A 18 3.04 -1.28 -24.60
C ARG A 18 1.54 -1.45 -24.31
N PRO A 19 0.75 -2.04 -25.23
CA PRO A 19 -0.68 -2.27 -25.01
C PRO A 19 -0.96 -3.08 -23.73
N PRO A 20 -2.16 -2.89 -23.12
CA PRO A 20 -2.54 -3.43 -21.81
C PRO A 20 -2.65 -4.97 -21.69
N SER A 21 -2.13 -5.73 -22.66
CA SER A 21 -2.11 -7.19 -22.69
C SER A 21 -0.81 -7.82 -22.15
N GLU A 22 0.22 -7.02 -21.88
CA GLU A 22 1.43 -7.46 -21.19
C GLU A 22 1.52 -6.71 -19.86
N GLY A 23 1.69 -7.45 -18.76
CA GLY A 23 1.50 -6.97 -17.40
C GLY A 23 2.20 -5.65 -17.07
N LEU A 24 1.63 -4.93 -16.11
CA LEU A 24 2.26 -3.73 -15.53
C LEU A 24 3.67 -4.06 -15.05
N GLU A 25 4.68 -3.42 -15.63
CA GLU A 25 6.04 -3.49 -15.12
C GLU A 25 6.07 -2.76 -13.77
N VAL A 26 6.33 -3.53 -12.71
CA VAL A 26 6.34 -3.04 -11.32
C VAL A 26 7.76 -3.13 -10.80
N GLU A 27 8.31 -1.99 -10.40
CA GLU A 27 9.58 -1.91 -9.69
C GLU A 27 9.32 -1.80 -8.19
N LEU A 28 10.02 -2.64 -7.42
CA LEU A 28 10.03 -2.56 -5.97
C LEU A 28 11.13 -1.61 -5.49
N VAL A 29 10.74 -0.53 -4.83
CA VAL A 29 11.67 0.48 -4.32
C VAL A 29 11.96 0.21 -2.83
N PRO A 30 13.22 -0.08 -2.45
CA PRO A 30 13.57 -0.36 -1.06
C PRO A 30 13.56 0.92 -0.23
N ILE A 31 12.53 1.10 0.61
CA ILE A 31 12.39 2.24 1.52
C ILE A 31 12.06 1.72 2.92
N GLY A 32 12.91 2.06 3.90
CA GLY A 32 12.72 1.70 5.30
C GLY A 32 11.63 2.56 5.98
N SER A 33 10.91 1.99 6.95
CA SER A 33 9.79 2.63 7.68
C SER A 33 8.50 2.83 6.86
N ALA A 34 7.35 2.57 7.48
CA ALA A 34 6.04 2.81 6.88
C ALA A 34 5.80 4.31 6.63
N GLY A 35 6.24 5.17 7.55
CA GLY A 35 6.13 6.63 7.41
C GLY A 35 6.86 7.17 6.18
N ALA A 36 8.10 6.72 5.93
CA ALA A 36 8.87 7.16 4.77
C ALA A 36 8.26 6.67 3.45
N LYS A 37 7.72 5.44 3.41
CA LYS A 37 7.02 4.92 2.23
C LYS A 37 5.77 5.72 1.90
N ILE A 38 4.98 6.08 2.91
CA ILE A 38 3.80 6.92 2.70
C ILE A 38 4.21 8.32 2.24
N SER A 39 5.24 8.92 2.85
CA SER A 39 5.78 10.19 2.37
C SER A 39 6.27 10.13 0.92
N ALA A 40 6.94 9.05 0.51
CA ALA A 40 7.38 8.85 -0.87
C ALA A 40 6.20 8.82 -1.86
N VAL A 41 5.05 8.22 -1.48
CA VAL A 41 3.82 8.29 -2.27
C VAL A 41 3.34 9.74 -2.40
N LEU A 42 3.30 10.48 -1.29
CA LEU A 42 2.83 11.87 -1.28
C LEU A 42 3.74 12.82 -2.08
N LEU A 43 5.03 12.50 -2.15
CA LEU A 43 6.02 13.23 -2.94
C LEU A 43 6.07 12.81 -4.41
N GLY A 44 5.33 11.77 -4.81
CA GLY A 44 5.37 11.21 -6.18
C GLY A 44 6.67 10.46 -6.50
N GLU A 45 7.42 10.07 -5.48
CA GLU A 45 8.64 9.25 -5.62
C GLU A 45 8.32 7.77 -5.86
N VAL A 46 7.12 7.33 -5.49
CA VAL A 46 6.59 6.00 -5.77
C VAL A 46 5.09 6.13 -6.02
N ASP A 47 4.51 5.20 -6.78
CA ASP A 47 3.08 5.24 -7.14
C ASP A 47 2.19 4.70 -6.02
N ALA A 48 2.71 3.73 -5.25
CA ALA A 48 2.00 3.13 -4.14
C ALA A 48 2.93 2.58 -3.05
N TYR A 49 2.38 2.49 -1.85
CA TYR A 49 2.87 1.68 -0.75
C TYR A 49 1.87 0.56 -0.50
N VAL A 50 2.32 -0.69 -0.61
CA VAL A 50 1.52 -1.87 -0.29
C VAL A 50 2.25 -2.68 0.78
N HIS A 51 1.49 -3.11 1.78
CA HIS A 51 2.00 -3.99 2.83
C HIS A 51 0.97 -5.04 3.15
N ALA A 52 1.43 -6.29 3.23
CA ALA A 52 0.67 -7.44 3.69
C ALA A 52 1.53 -8.28 4.62
N GLY A 53 0.91 -8.99 5.56
CA GLY A 53 1.62 -9.81 6.57
C GLY A 53 1.66 -9.18 7.97
N GLY A 54 0.91 -8.10 8.18
CA GLY A 54 0.75 -7.47 9.48
C GLY A 54 1.77 -6.37 9.77
N GLN A 55 1.27 -5.28 10.33
CA GLN A 55 2.03 -4.22 10.99
C GLN A 55 1.26 -3.80 12.24
N TYR A 56 1.89 -3.11 13.18
CA TYR A 56 1.12 -2.57 14.28
C TYR A 56 0.45 -1.25 13.88
N GLU A 57 -0.68 -0.93 14.50
CA GLU A 57 -1.42 0.31 14.26
C GLU A 57 -0.52 1.56 14.34
N TRP A 58 0.42 1.60 15.30
CA TRP A 58 1.33 2.73 15.50
C TRP A 58 2.36 2.92 14.36
N ASP A 59 2.60 1.90 13.54
CA ASP A 59 3.50 2.03 12.39
C ASP A 59 2.85 2.88 11.28
N SER A 60 1.50 2.90 11.20
CA SER A 60 0.76 3.51 10.09
C SER A 60 -0.20 4.64 10.48
N ALA A 61 -0.67 4.73 11.73
CA ALA A 61 -1.74 5.65 12.12
C ALA A 61 -1.43 7.12 11.79
N ALA A 62 -0.27 7.62 12.21
CA ALA A 62 0.14 8.99 11.93
C ALA A 62 0.33 9.26 10.42
N PRO A 63 1.14 8.48 9.67
CA PRO A 63 1.33 8.74 8.25
C PRO A 63 0.06 8.51 7.41
N ALA A 64 -0.82 7.58 7.77
CA ALA A 64 -2.11 7.39 7.10
C ALA A 64 -3.03 8.60 7.27
N ALA A 65 -3.09 9.19 8.47
CA ALA A 65 -3.83 10.43 8.71
C ALA A 65 -3.31 11.59 7.84
N VAL A 66 -1.98 11.71 7.70
CA VAL A 66 -1.36 12.71 6.81
C VAL A 66 -1.73 12.44 5.34
N ALA A 67 -1.69 11.18 4.89
CA ALA A 67 -2.05 10.81 3.53
C ALA A 67 -3.51 11.18 3.20
N LEU A 68 -4.43 10.86 4.11
CA LEU A 68 -5.85 11.22 3.96
C LEU A 68 -6.05 12.74 3.92
N ALA A 69 -5.35 13.50 4.78
CA ALA A 69 -5.40 14.97 4.77
C ALA A 69 -4.85 15.56 3.46
N ALA A 70 -3.85 14.92 2.86
CA ALA A 70 -3.30 15.25 1.55
C ALA A 70 -4.15 14.74 0.38
N ARG A 71 -5.34 14.17 0.65
CA ARG A 71 -6.26 13.57 -0.34
C ARG A 71 -5.67 12.39 -1.11
N ALA A 72 -4.66 11.71 -0.58
CA ALA A 72 -4.24 10.41 -1.09
C ALA A 72 -5.25 9.33 -0.69
N HIS A 73 -5.20 8.18 -1.38
CA HIS A 73 -5.97 7.00 -1.00
C HIS A 73 -5.24 6.25 0.11
N ALA A 74 -5.94 5.85 1.17
CA ALA A 74 -5.43 4.98 2.21
C ALA A 74 -6.54 4.01 2.66
N SER A 75 -6.31 2.71 2.49
CA SER A 75 -7.28 1.66 2.82
C SER A 75 -6.57 0.35 3.19
N ARG A 76 -7.35 -0.64 3.62
CA ARG A 76 -6.98 -2.04 3.53
C ARG A 76 -6.86 -2.46 2.05
N ILE A 77 -6.18 -3.56 1.77
CA ILE A 77 -5.98 -4.04 0.39
C ILE A 77 -7.28 -4.53 -0.27
N ASP A 78 -8.32 -4.80 0.53
CA ASP A 78 -9.67 -5.11 0.05
C ASP A 78 -10.51 -3.84 -0.25
N GLY A 79 -9.99 -2.66 0.08
CA GLY A 79 -10.64 -1.36 -0.09
C GLY A 79 -11.43 -0.87 1.13
N SER A 80 -11.54 -1.66 2.21
CA SER A 80 -12.17 -1.21 3.46
C SER A 80 -11.33 -0.14 4.17
N VAL A 81 -12.00 0.70 4.97
CA VAL A 81 -11.34 1.78 5.70
C VAL A 81 -10.35 1.23 6.73
N LEU A 82 -9.28 1.99 6.99
CA LEU A 82 -8.36 1.67 8.07
C LEU A 82 -9.03 1.94 9.41
N GLU A 83 -9.06 0.94 10.28
CA GLU A 83 -9.52 1.08 11.65
C GLU A 83 -8.33 1.09 12.60
N TYR A 84 -8.40 1.96 13.61
CA TYR A 84 -7.41 2.11 14.67
C TYR A 84 -8.10 2.02 16.03
N ASN A 85 -7.30 1.97 17.10
CA ASN A 85 -7.76 1.78 18.48
C ASN A 85 -8.51 0.44 18.67
N ARG A 86 -8.04 -0.61 17.98
CA ARG A 86 -8.57 -1.97 18.16
C ARG A 86 -7.92 -2.62 19.38
N ARG A 87 -8.64 -3.54 20.01
CA ARG A 87 -8.11 -4.33 21.14
C ARG A 87 -6.87 -5.13 20.76
N ASP A 88 -6.90 -5.70 19.56
CA ASP A 88 -5.72 -6.26 18.91
C ASP A 88 -5.18 -5.19 17.94
N PRO A 89 -4.04 -4.54 18.24
CA PRO A 89 -3.50 -3.44 17.45
C PRO A 89 -2.76 -3.93 16.20
N LEU A 90 -2.96 -5.18 15.77
CA LEU A 90 -2.44 -5.69 14.51
C LEU A 90 -3.31 -5.19 13.34
N LEU A 91 -2.70 -4.38 12.48
CA LEU A 91 -3.25 -4.01 11.19
C LEU A 91 -2.70 -5.00 10.13
N PRO A 92 -3.52 -5.88 9.56
CA PRO A 92 -3.03 -6.99 8.72
C PRO A 92 -2.42 -6.54 7.39
N ASP A 93 -2.89 -5.42 6.83
CA ASP A 93 -2.45 -4.91 5.54
C ASP A 93 -2.81 -3.42 5.36
N ILE A 94 -2.18 -2.77 4.38
CA ILE A 94 -2.50 -1.39 3.97
C ILE A 94 -2.13 -1.18 2.49
N LEU A 95 -2.91 -0.34 1.82
CA LEU A 95 -2.62 0.28 0.53
C LEU A 95 -2.65 1.81 0.72
N VAL A 96 -1.58 2.49 0.35
CA VAL A 96 -1.55 3.95 0.18
C VAL A 96 -1.09 4.29 -1.24
N CYS A 97 -1.83 5.11 -1.98
CA CYS A 97 -1.50 5.47 -3.35
C CYS A 97 -2.13 6.81 -3.77
N HIS A 98 -1.79 7.28 -4.97
CA HIS A 98 -2.53 8.38 -5.58
C HIS A 98 -3.99 7.94 -5.87
N PRO A 99 -5.02 8.80 -5.67
CA PRO A 99 -6.43 8.40 -5.79
C PRO A 99 -6.82 7.83 -7.15
N VAL A 100 -6.23 8.36 -8.22
CA VAL A 100 -6.47 7.90 -9.60
C VAL A 100 -6.03 6.44 -9.79
N SER A 101 -5.03 5.98 -9.03
CA SER A 101 -4.49 4.63 -9.13
C SER A 101 -5.24 3.61 -8.26
N ALA A 102 -6.07 4.06 -7.31
CA ALA A 102 -6.66 3.20 -6.29
C ALA A 102 -7.52 2.07 -6.88
N SER A 103 -8.41 2.38 -7.83
CA SER A 103 -9.28 1.38 -8.45
C SER A 103 -8.47 0.29 -9.18
N THR A 104 -7.46 0.69 -9.94
CA THR A 104 -6.60 -0.22 -10.70
C THR A 104 -5.80 -1.13 -9.76
N LEU A 105 -5.20 -0.58 -8.72
CA LEU A 105 -4.40 -1.33 -7.75
C LEU A 105 -5.26 -2.31 -6.95
N LEU A 106 -6.42 -1.87 -6.44
CA LEU A 106 -7.35 -2.75 -5.71
C LEU A 106 -7.87 -3.90 -6.58
N THR A 107 -8.13 -3.64 -7.86
CA THR A 107 -8.57 -4.68 -8.81
C THR A 107 -7.45 -5.70 -9.04
N GLY A 108 -6.23 -5.24 -9.34
CA GLY A 108 -5.09 -6.13 -9.54
C GLY A 108 -4.75 -6.96 -8.31
N ILE A 109 -4.85 -6.38 -7.09
CA ILE A 109 -4.65 -7.14 -5.84
C ILE A 109 -5.69 -8.25 -5.70
N ARG A 110 -6.97 -7.96 -5.93
CA ARG A 110 -8.06 -8.96 -5.82
C ARG A 110 -7.89 -10.11 -6.80
N GLU A 111 -7.47 -9.82 -8.04
CA GLU A 111 -7.24 -10.84 -9.07
C GLU A 111 -6.10 -11.79 -8.67
N VAL A 112 -5.00 -11.27 -8.12
CA VAL A 112 -3.88 -12.10 -7.65
C VAL A 112 -4.28 -12.91 -6.40
N SER A 113 -5.00 -12.30 -5.44
CA SER A 113 -5.45 -13.00 -4.24
C SER A 113 -6.43 -14.14 -4.54
N GLY A 114 -7.28 -14.01 -5.56
CA GLY A 114 -8.18 -15.08 -6.01
C GLY A 114 -7.51 -16.17 -6.85
N ALA A 115 -6.32 -15.90 -7.39
CA ALA A 115 -5.54 -16.85 -8.20
C ALA A 115 -4.55 -17.69 -7.38
N LEU A 116 -4.35 -17.37 -6.10
CA LEU A 116 -3.54 -18.16 -5.17
C LEU A 116 -4.41 -19.32 -4.61
N PRO A 117 -3.94 -20.59 -4.70
CA PRO A 117 -4.69 -21.77 -4.24
C PRO A 117 -4.87 -21.83 -2.72
#